data_AF-A0A7T1MAG7-F1
#
_entry.id   AF-A0A7T1MAG7-F1
#
_cell.length_a   1.000
_cell.length_b   1.000
_cell.length_c   1.000
_cell.angle_alpha   90.00
_cell.angle_beta   90.00
_cell.angle_gamma   90.00
#
_symmetry.space_group_name_H-M   'P 1'
#
loop_
_entity.id
_entity.type
_entity.pdbx_description
1 polymer ?
#
loop_
_entity_poly.entity_id
_entity_poly.type
_entity_poly.pdbx_seq_one_letter_code
_entity_poly.pdbx_strand_id
1 'polypeptide(L)' 'MAVVALLLLAPSALQAQSLRYQLGPGSNVGEPTQVEPTDCVTDPKDGSVTCGTRLKNPPGDTPARPQFEPFNN' A
#
# COMPACT_ATOMS: atom_id res chain seq x y z
N MET A 1 23.24 35.61 -26.21
CA MET A 1 22.82 34.96 -24.96
C MET A 1 21.29 35.00 -24.86
N ALA A 2 20.58 34.06 -25.46
CA ALA A 2 19.10 34.06 -25.40
C ALA A 2 18.49 32.64 -25.43
N VAL A 3 19.31 31.60 -25.65
CA VAL A 3 18.83 30.22 -25.84
C VAL A 3 18.70 29.47 -24.50
N VAL A 4 19.33 29.95 -23.43
CA VAL A 4 19.35 29.26 -22.12
C VAL A 4 18.05 29.45 -21.33
N ALA A 5 17.25 30.48 -21.63
CA ALA A 5 16.05 30.79 -20.86
C ALA A 5 14.85 29.87 -21.15
N LEU A 6 14.84 29.15 -22.28
CA LEU A 6 13.69 28.31 -22.66
C LEU A 6 13.65 26.94 -21.95
N LEU A 7 14.76 26.46 -21.40
CA LEU A 7 14.82 25.14 -20.74
C LEU A 7 14.25 25.15 -19.31
N LEU A 8 14.03 26.33 -18.72
CA LEU A 8 13.43 26.50 -17.39
C LEU A 8 11.90 26.36 -17.39
N LEU A 9 11.29 26.23 -18.56
CA LEU A 9 9.85 25.96 -18.75
C LEU A 9 9.56 24.47 -19.02
N ALA A 10 10.57 23.60 -18.87
CA ALA A 10 10.35 22.16 -18.95
C ALA A 10 9.24 21.79 -17.94
N PRO A 11 8.14 21.14 -18.38
CA PRO A 11 7.03 20.84 -17.51
C PRO A 11 7.58 20.01 -16.35
N SER A 12 7.53 20.60 -15.14
CA SER A 12 7.72 19.87 -13.89
C SER A 12 6.85 18.64 -13.99
N ALA A 13 7.47 17.47 -14.08
CA ALA A 13 6.84 16.19 -14.40
C ALA A 13 5.42 16.17 -13.86
N LEU A 14 4.43 16.26 -14.75
CA LEU A 14 3.01 16.31 -14.41
C LEU A 14 2.76 15.08 -13.51
N GLN A 15 2.71 15.27 -12.20
CA GLN A 15 2.46 14.18 -11.26
C GLN A 15 0.97 13.89 -11.41
N ALA A 16 0.62 13.07 -12.40
CA ALA A 16 -0.72 12.53 -12.50
C ALA A 16 -1.02 11.83 -11.17
N GLN A 17 -2.05 12.30 -10.46
CA GLN A 17 -2.42 11.71 -9.18
C GLN A 17 -2.84 10.27 -9.46
N SER A 18 -2.03 9.31 -8.99
CA SER A 18 -2.24 7.88 -9.23
C SER A 18 -3.10 7.28 -8.14
N LEU A 19 -4.07 6.43 -8.51
CA LEU A 19 -4.80 5.60 -7.55
C LEU A 19 -3.82 4.66 -6.82
N ARG A 20 -4.01 4.52 -5.50
CA ARG A 20 -3.19 3.65 -4.64
C ARG A 20 -4.05 2.54 -4.06
N TYR A 21 -3.68 1.29 -4.32
CA TYR A 21 -4.34 0.08 -3.80
C TYR A 21 -3.38 -0.65 -2.86
N GLN A 22 -3.90 -1.31 -1.81
CA GLN A 22 -3.06 -2.11 -0.91
C GLN A 22 -2.54 -3.39 -1.58
N LEU A 23 -3.38 -4.07 -2.35
CA LEU A 23 -3.04 -5.32 -3.04
C LEU A 23 -3.06 -5.19 -4.56
N GLY A 24 -3.97 -4.36 -5.10
CA GLY A 24 -4.04 -4.05 -6.52
C GLY A 24 -5.47 -3.73 -6.98
N PRO A 25 -5.64 -3.16 -8.20
CA PRO A 25 -6.96 -3.00 -8.80
C PRO A 25 -7.65 -4.36 -8.99
N GLY A 26 -8.93 -4.46 -8.66
CA GLY A 26 -9.73 -5.68 -8.87
C GLY A 26 -9.41 -6.85 -7.94
N SER A 27 -8.58 -6.65 -6.90
CA SER A 27 -8.39 -7.69 -5.88
C SER A 27 -9.68 -7.85 -5.06
N ASN A 28 -10.22 -9.06 -5.03
CA ASN A 28 -11.41 -9.44 -4.27
C ASN A 28 -11.02 -9.86 -2.86
N VAL A 29 -10.48 -8.91 -2.10
CA VAL A 29 -10.11 -9.10 -0.69
C VAL A 29 -11.02 -8.22 0.15
N GLY A 30 -11.80 -8.85 1.01
CA GLY A 30 -12.75 -8.16 1.88
C GLY A 30 -12.04 -7.37 2.97
N GLU A 31 -12.82 -6.58 3.70
CA GLU A 31 -12.38 -5.72 4.81
C GLU A 31 -11.57 -6.42 5.93
N PRO A 32 -11.72 -7.72 6.26
CA PRO A 32 -10.98 -8.30 7.38
C PRO A 32 -9.63 -8.88 6.92
N THR A 33 -8.70 -8.02 6.54
CA THR A 33 -7.27 -8.40 6.56
C THR A 33 -6.91 -8.78 7.99
N GLN A 34 -6.47 -10.02 8.21
CA GLN A 34 -6.10 -10.53 9.53
C GLN A 34 -4.59 -10.63 9.65
N VAL A 35 -4.09 -10.22 10.81
CA VAL A 35 -2.70 -10.47 11.21
C VAL A 35 -2.66 -11.84 11.90
N GLU A 36 -2.08 -12.82 11.25
CA GLU A 36 -1.86 -14.15 11.83
C GLU A 36 -0.45 -14.21 12.44
N PRO A 37 -0.31 -14.58 13.73
CA PRO A 37 0.98 -14.89 14.32
C PRO A 37 1.58 -16.14 13.65
N THR A 38 2.89 -16.12 13.47
CA THR A 38 3.69 -17.21 12.88
C THR A 38 4.97 -17.37 13.68
N ASP A 39 5.54 -18.57 13.68
CA ASP A 39 6.89 -18.83 14.20
C ASP A 39 7.13 -18.26 15.63
N CYS A 40 6.17 -18.45 16.53
CA CYS A 40 6.27 -17.95 17.89
C CYS A 40 7.37 -18.66 18.69
N VAL A 41 8.29 -17.90 19.26
CA VAL A 41 9.40 -18.38 20.11
C VAL A 41 9.28 -17.75 21.50
N THR A 42 9.39 -18.58 22.52
CA THR A 42 9.44 -18.13 23.92
C THR A 42 10.90 -17.95 24.35
N ASP A 43 11.24 -16.78 24.90
CA ASP A 43 12.56 -16.54 25.47
C ASP A 43 12.69 -17.30 26.81
N PRO A 44 13.72 -18.15 26.99
CA PRO A 44 13.86 -18.98 28.18
C PRO A 44 14.34 -18.23 29.43
N LYS A 45 14.78 -16.96 29.30
CA LYS A 45 15.29 -16.15 30.42
C LYS A 45 14.19 -15.31 31.06
N ASP A 46 13.27 -14.77 30.26
CA ASP A 46 12.20 -13.87 30.75
C ASP A 46 10.77 -14.38 30.45
N GLY A 47 10.63 -15.47 29.70
CA GLY A 47 9.33 -16.08 29.37
C GLY A 47 8.50 -15.28 28.36
N SER A 48 9.06 -14.23 27.76
CA SER A 48 8.38 -13.45 26.74
C SER A 48 8.16 -14.27 25.46
N VAL A 49 7.05 -14.02 24.76
CA VAL A 49 6.74 -14.69 23.50
C VAL A 49 6.87 -13.70 22.36
N THR A 50 7.76 -14.00 21.41
CA THR A 50 7.93 -13.22 20.19
C THR A 50 7.42 -14.04 19.01
N CYS A 51 6.49 -13.48 18.24
CA CYS A 51 5.96 -14.10 17.02
C CYS A 51 6.31 -13.24 15.80
N GLY A 52 6.61 -13.89 14.68
CA GLY A 52 6.48 -13.27 13.36
C GLY A 52 5.00 -13.04 13.03
N THR A 53 4.72 -12.21 12.03
CA THR A 53 3.35 -11.96 11.60
C THR A 53 3.22 -12.11 10.09
N ARG A 54 2.08 -12.65 9.66
CA ARG A 54 1.69 -12.72 8.26
C ARG A 54 0.32 -12.07 8.08
N LEU A 55 0.16 -11.31 7.00
CA LEU A 55 -1.14 -10.83 6.57
C LEU A 55 -1.89 -11.93 5.80
N LYS A 56 -3.10 -12.22 6.26
CA LYS A 56 -4.05 -13.07 5.55
C LYS A 56 -5.21 -12.20 5.08
N ASN A 57 -5.36 -12.15 3.77
CA ASN A 57 -6.45 -11.44 3.11
C ASN A 57 -7.46 -12.49 2.66
N PRO A 58 -8.53 -12.76 3.43
CA PRO A 58 -9.55 -13.70 3.00
C PRO A 58 -10.22 -13.20 1.72
N PRO A 59 -10.74 -14.11 0.88
CA PRO A 59 -11.54 -13.71 -0.27
C PRO A 59 -12.75 -12.91 0.22
N GLY A 60 -13.03 -11.79 -0.44
CA GLY A 60 -14.22 -10.99 -0.20
C GLY A 60 -14.97 -10.76 -1.51
N ASP A 61 -16.29 -10.60 -1.40
CA ASP A 61 -17.14 -10.35 -2.57
C ASP A 61 -17.09 -8.89 -3.05
N THR A 62 -16.45 -8.02 -2.26
CA THR A 62 -16.25 -6.61 -2.59
C THR A 62 -14.88 -6.39 -3.23
N PRO A 63 -14.82 -5.69 -4.38
CA PRO A 63 -13.56 -5.32 -4.99
C PRO A 63 -12.82 -4.29 -4.13
N ALA A 64 -11.49 -4.40 -4.11
CA ALA A 64 -10.66 -3.45 -3.38
C ALA A 64 -10.85 -2.02 -3.91
N ARG A 65 -11.09 -1.10 -2.98
CA ARG A 65 -11.14 0.33 -3.26
C ARG A 65 -9.76 0.96 -3.07
N PRO A 66 -9.40 1.95 -3.91
CA PRO A 66 -8.18 2.72 -3.68
C PRO A 66 -8.26 3.47 -2.34
N GLN A 67 -7.13 3.65 -1.67
CA GLN A 67 -7.06 4.39 -0.40
C GLN A 67 -7.27 5.90 -0.59
N PHE A 68 -7.00 6.41 -1.79
CA PHE A 68 -7.13 7.81 -2.15
C PHE A 68 -7.64 7.91 -3.58
N GLU A 69 -8.80 8.56 -3.75
CA GLU A 69 -9.40 8.90 -5.04
C GLU A 69 -9.29 10.41 -5.24
N PRO A 70 -8.40 10.86 -6.13
CA PRO A 70 -8.13 12.28 -6.24
C PRO A 70 -9.25 13.09 -6.91
N PHE A 71 -10.04 12.48 -7.82
CA PHE A 71 -11.15 13.16 -8.50
C PHE A 71 -12.23 12.15 -8.93
N ASN A 72 -13.49 12.41 -8.55
CA ASN A 72 -14.68 11.92 -9.26
C ASN A 72 -15.31 13.15 -9.93
N ASN A 73 -15.22 13.24 -11.26
CA ASN A 73 -15.87 14.28 -12.06
C ASN A 73 -17.27 13.82 -12.47
#